data_AF-A0A7K2Y6B3-F1
#
_entry.id   AF-A0A7K2Y6B3-F1
#
_cell.length_a   1.000
_cell.length_b   1.000
_cell.length_c   1.000
_cell.angle_alpha   90.00
_cell.angle_beta   90.00
_cell.angle_gamma   90.00
#
_symmetry.space_group_name_H-M   'P 1'
#
loop_
_entity.id
_entity.type
_entity.pdbx_description
1 polymer ?
#
loop_
_entity_poly.entity_id
_entity_poly.type
_entity_poly.pdbx_seq_one_letter_code
_entity_poly.pdbx_strand_id
1 'polypeptide(L)'
;MADVYYIWRLAEAAQQIDLLAGFLATRDADGPAALRASAENARAGRAAVAAGRLREALDRLDDLREHAARWAGHPHHPGEPTAFEHDARVWDYAKDMLRAQLPSQEAKVFAARRILGAIHHLRREIRARPEADAQTRADALHLAGRAAMAVEIGHLGAARKELKRLRALAERYAEDEDG
;
A
#
# COMPACT_ATOMS: atom_id res chain seq x y z
N MET A 1 14.60 6.67 12.62
CA MET A 1 13.96 5.69 11.72
C MET A 1 12.58 6.21 11.38
N ALA A 2 12.24 6.30 10.09
CA ALA A 2 10.89 6.64 9.68
C ALA A 2 9.90 5.56 10.16
N ASP A 3 8.69 5.97 10.57
CA ASP A 3 7.60 5.04 10.88
C ASP A 3 7.29 4.17 9.64
N VAL A 4 6.92 2.91 9.82
CA VAL A 4 6.49 2.03 8.71
C VAL A 4 5.36 2.66 7.93
N TYR A 5 4.44 3.31 8.64
CA TYR A 5 3.35 4.01 7.97
C TYR A 5 3.87 5.14 7.07
N TYR A 6 4.95 5.80 7.48
CA TYR A 6 5.61 6.81 6.66
C TYR A 6 6.30 6.21 5.42
N ILE A 7 7.04 5.11 5.59
CA ILE A 7 7.68 4.39 4.47
C ILE A 7 6.61 3.85 3.51
N TRP A 8 5.52 3.31 4.06
CA TRP A 8 4.37 2.85 3.29
C TRP A 8 3.76 3.96 2.45
N ARG A 9 3.52 5.12 3.06
CA ARG A 9 2.97 6.29 2.37
C ARG A 9 3.92 6.83 1.29
N LEU A 10 5.24 6.76 1.51
CA LEU A 10 6.23 7.09 0.49
C LEU A 10 6.23 6.08 -0.67
N ALA A 11 6.13 4.79 -0.38
CA ALA A 11 6.04 3.74 -1.38
C ALA A 11 4.75 3.84 -2.20
N GLU A 12 3.63 4.15 -1.55
CA GLU A 12 2.34 4.44 -2.19
C GLU A 12 2.46 5.64 -3.13
N ALA A 13 3.07 6.74 -2.67
CA ALA A 13 3.30 7.91 -3.53
C ALA A 13 4.18 7.55 -4.74
N ALA A 14 5.28 6.82 -4.52
CA ALA A 14 6.20 6.41 -5.58
C ALA A 14 5.51 5.57 -6.66
N GLN A 15 4.77 4.54 -6.24
CA GLN A 15 4.05 3.64 -7.13
C GLN A 15 3.02 4.39 -7.98
N GLN A 16 2.26 5.29 -7.36
CA GLN A 16 1.22 6.06 -8.04
C GLN A 16 1.81 7.11 -9.00
N ILE A 17 2.93 7.75 -8.61
CA ILE A 17 3.67 8.66 -9.50
C ILE A 17 4.13 7.92 -10.76
N ASP A 18 4.71 6.73 -10.61
CA ASP A 18 5.22 5.97 -11.76
C ASP A 18 4.10 5.45 -12.66
N LEU A 19 2.97 5.02 -12.07
CA LEU A 19 1.77 4.63 -12.81
C LEU A 19 1.21 5.77 -13.66
N LEU A 20 0.98 6.94 -13.04
CA LEU A 20 0.39 8.09 -13.73
C LEU A 20 1.36 8.71 -14.74
N ALA A 21 2.66 8.76 -14.42
CA ALA A 21 3.66 9.23 -15.36
C ALA A 21 3.74 8.34 -16.61
N GLY A 22 3.72 7.01 -16.43
CA GLY A 22 3.69 6.06 -17.54
C GLY A 22 2.44 6.20 -18.40
N PHE A 23 1.27 6.38 -17.77
CA PHE A 23 0.02 6.63 -18.48
C PHE A 23 0.07 7.93 -19.31
N LEU A 24 0.43 9.05 -18.69
CA LEU A 24 0.49 10.37 -19.33
C LEU A 24 1.55 10.42 -20.44
N ALA A 25 2.65 9.69 -20.31
CA ALA A 25 3.69 9.62 -21.35
C ALA A 25 3.19 9.03 -22.69
N THR A 26 2.04 8.35 -22.69
CA THR A 26 1.43 7.80 -23.91
C THR A 26 0.39 8.73 -24.56
N ARG A 27 0.20 9.94 -24.02
CA ARG A 27 -0.85 10.89 -24.46
C ARG A 27 -0.30 11.97 -25.37
N ASP A 28 0.07 11.59 -26.59
CA ASP A 28 0.64 12.51 -27.59
C ASP A 28 -0.29 13.67 -27.99
N ALA A 29 -1.60 13.51 -27.78
CA ALA A 29 -2.62 14.51 -28.09
C ALA A 29 -2.52 15.80 -27.26
N ASP A 30 -1.88 15.77 -26.08
CA ASP A 30 -1.65 16.97 -25.25
C ASP A 30 -0.46 17.82 -25.73
N GLY A 31 0.28 17.32 -26.72
CA GLY A 31 1.42 17.97 -27.33
C GLY A 31 2.71 17.93 -26.48
N PRO A 32 3.88 18.23 -27.09
CA PRO A 32 5.17 18.01 -26.45
C PRO A 32 5.44 18.84 -25.19
N ALA A 33 4.72 19.94 -24.98
CA ALA A 33 4.86 20.79 -23.80
C ALA A 33 4.18 20.17 -22.56
N ALA A 34 2.98 19.63 -22.73
CA ALA A 34 2.24 18.97 -21.65
C ALA A 34 2.92 17.67 -21.23
N LEU A 35 3.45 16.90 -22.19
CA LEU A 35 4.26 15.70 -21.91
C LEU A 35 5.50 16.04 -21.06
N ARG A 36 6.20 17.13 -21.42
CA ARG A 36 7.36 17.61 -20.65
C ARG A 36 6.98 18.04 -19.24
N ALA A 37 5.90 18.80 -19.08
CA ALA A 37 5.41 19.23 -17.77
C ALA A 37 5.07 18.03 -16.86
N SER A 38 4.37 17.02 -17.39
CA SER A 38 4.09 15.78 -16.64
C SER A 38 5.35 15.02 -16.24
N ALA A 39 6.31 14.92 -17.16
CA ALA A 39 7.58 14.23 -16.89
C ALA A 39 8.41 14.95 -15.83
N GLU A 40 8.46 16.29 -15.88
CA GLU A 40 9.12 17.13 -14.88
C GLU A 40 8.46 16.99 -13.51
N ASN A 41 7.12 17.03 -13.46
CA ASN A 41 6.36 16.86 -12.23
C ASN A 41 6.58 15.47 -11.60
N ALA A 42 6.55 14.40 -12.41
CA ALA A 42 6.86 13.05 -11.96
C ALA A 42 8.32 12.92 -11.47
N ARG A 43 9.28 13.57 -12.14
CA ARG A 43 10.68 13.61 -11.70
C ARG A 43 10.82 14.32 -10.35
N ALA A 44 10.14 15.44 -10.15
CA ALA A 44 10.11 16.14 -8.87
C ALA A 44 9.48 15.28 -7.76
N GLY A 45 8.38 14.59 -8.05
CA GLY A 45 7.75 13.65 -7.14
C GLY A 45 8.68 12.50 -6.72
N ARG A 46 9.36 11.85 -7.68
CA ARG A 46 10.37 10.81 -7.39
C ARG A 46 11.52 11.34 -6.53
N ALA A 47 11.99 12.56 -6.79
CA ALA A 47 13.02 13.19 -5.97
C ALA A 47 12.54 13.49 -4.55
N ALA A 48 11.29 13.91 -4.38
CA ALA A 48 10.68 14.09 -3.06
C ALA A 48 10.56 12.76 -2.30
N VAL A 49 10.15 11.68 -2.97
CA VAL A 49 10.13 10.32 -2.39
C VAL A 49 11.52 9.90 -1.91
N ALA A 50 12.53 10.02 -2.78
CA ALA A 50 13.91 9.63 -2.45
C ALA A 50 14.48 10.45 -1.29
N ALA A 51 14.12 11.73 -1.20
CA ALA A 51 14.46 12.61 -0.08
C ALA A 51 13.61 12.37 1.18
N GLY A 52 12.65 11.43 1.13
CA GLY A 52 11.74 11.15 2.23
C GLY A 52 10.83 12.34 2.58
N ARG A 53 10.47 13.20 1.62
CA ARG A 53 9.59 14.36 1.79
C ARG A 53 8.16 14.00 1.37
N LEU A 54 7.43 13.31 2.25
CA LEU A 54 6.13 12.73 1.92
C LEU A 54 5.10 13.78 1.46
N ARG A 55 5.02 14.94 2.13
CA ARG A 55 4.03 15.96 1.77
C ARG A 55 4.24 16.46 0.34
N GLU A 56 5.48 16.78 -0.01
CA GLU A 56 5.84 17.22 -1.36
C GLU A 56 5.61 16.11 -2.40
N ALA A 57 5.90 14.85 -2.06
CA ALA A 57 5.58 13.73 -2.95
C ALA A 57 4.07 13.60 -3.21
N LEU A 58 3.24 13.81 -2.20
CA LEU A 58 1.78 13.79 -2.33
C LEU A 58 1.25 14.97 -3.14
N ASP A 59 1.78 16.18 -2.94
CA ASP A 59 1.40 17.35 -3.73
C ASP A 59 1.68 17.09 -5.23
N ARG A 60 2.86 16.52 -5.55
CA ARG A 60 3.21 16.15 -6.93
C ARG A 60 2.32 15.05 -7.50
N LEU A 61 1.91 14.09 -6.66
CA LEU A 61 0.98 13.05 -7.06
C LEU A 61 -0.40 13.63 -7.38
N ASP A 62 -0.89 14.59 -6.59
CA ASP A 62 -2.19 15.22 -6.83
C ASP A 62 -2.18 16.03 -8.14
N ASP A 63 -1.08 16.73 -8.46
CA ASP A 63 -0.88 17.38 -9.77
C ASP A 63 -0.98 16.38 -10.94
N LEU A 64 -0.39 15.18 -10.79
CA LEU A 64 -0.47 14.12 -11.82
C LEU A 64 -1.89 13.57 -11.96
N ARG A 65 -2.61 13.43 -10.85
CA ARG A 65 -4.01 12.96 -10.83
C ARG A 65 -4.93 13.94 -11.53
N GLU A 66 -4.78 15.24 -11.25
CA GLU A 66 -5.55 16.29 -11.92
C GLU A 66 -5.33 16.26 -13.44
N HIS A 67 -4.08 16.06 -13.87
CA HIS A 67 -3.78 15.93 -15.29
C HIS A 67 -4.41 14.65 -15.89
N ALA A 68 -4.27 13.50 -15.21
CA ALA A 68 -4.84 12.24 -15.66
C ALA A 68 -6.38 12.27 -15.73
N ALA A 69 -7.05 13.03 -14.87
CA ALA A 69 -8.50 13.16 -14.84
C ALA A 69 -9.10 13.69 -16.16
N ARG A 70 -8.32 14.44 -16.96
CA ARG A 70 -8.71 14.85 -18.33
C ARG A 70 -9.00 13.66 -19.26
N TRP A 71 -8.50 12.49 -18.88
CA TRP A 71 -8.59 11.24 -19.62
C TRP A 71 -9.45 10.18 -18.92
N ALA A 72 -10.30 10.56 -17.96
CA ALA A 72 -11.08 9.62 -17.14
C ALA A 72 -11.95 8.63 -17.96
N GLY A 73 -12.37 9.00 -19.17
CA GLY A 73 -13.12 8.12 -20.08
C GLY A 73 -12.28 7.25 -21.02
N HIS A 74 -10.95 7.30 -20.91
CA HIS A 74 -10.06 6.58 -21.83
C HIS A 74 -9.97 5.09 -21.44
N PRO A 75 -10.02 4.13 -22.40
CA PRO A 75 -9.99 2.69 -22.11
C PRO A 75 -8.76 2.20 -21.34
N HIS A 76 -7.66 2.95 -21.44
CA HIS A 76 -6.39 2.67 -20.73
C HIS A 76 -6.14 3.59 -19.54
N HIS A 77 -7.13 4.38 -19.11
CA HIS A 77 -7.00 5.14 -17.88
C HIS A 77 -6.72 4.15 -16.72
N PRO A 78 -5.75 4.42 -15.85
CA PRO A 78 -5.50 3.57 -14.70
C PRO A 78 -6.77 3.50 -13.85
N GLY A 79 -7.42 2.33 -13.81
CA GLY A 79 -8.56 2.10 -12.94
C GLY A 79 -8.12 2.06 -11.48
N GLU A 80 -9.07 2.21 -10.55
CA GLU A 80 -8.78 2.00 -9.13
C GLU A 80 -8.49 0.51 -8.89
N PRO A 81 -7.25 0.15 -8.51
CA PRO A 81 -6.96 -1.23 -8.13
C PRO A 81 -7.76 -1.59 -6.87
N THR A 82 -8.07 -2.88 -6.70
CA THR A 82 -8.58 -3.34 -5.41
C THR A 82 -7.54 -3.04 -4.32
N ALA A 83 -7.99 -2.88 -3.06
CA ALA A 83 -7.09 -2.62 -1.93
C ALA A 83 -5.94 -3.65 -1.84
N PHE A 84 -6.21 -4.90 -2.19
CA PHE A 84 -5.21 -5.96 -2.22
C PHE A 84 -4.18 -5.78 -3.34
N GLU A 85 -4.61 -5.47 -4.57
CA GLU A 85 -3.71 -5.24 -5.70
C GLU A 85 -2.86 -3.98 -5.50
N HIS A 86 -3.47 -2.95 -4.92
CA HIS A 86 -2.77 -1.73 -4.54
C HIS A 86 -1.66 -2.04 -3.55
N ASP A 87 -1.97 -2.72 -2.45
CA ASP A 87 -1.01 -3.11 -1.43
C ASP A 87 0.11 -3.98 -1.99
N ALA A 88 -0.21 -4.95 -2.86
CA ALA A 88 0.77 -5.80 -3.51
C ALA A 88 1.74 -5.02 -4.41
N ARG A 89 1.28 -3.97 -5.10
CA ARG A 89 2.14 -3.10 -5.91
C ARG A 89 2.98 -2.17 -5.05
N VAL A 90 2.40 -1.58 -4.01
CA VAL A 90 3.11 -0.72 -3.04
C VAL A 90 4.20 -1.51 -2.32
N TRP A 91 4.00 -2.82 -2.15
CA TRP A 91 4.94 -3.71 -1.48
C TRP A 91 6.31 -3.80 -2.14
N ASP A 92 6.37 -3.91 -3.47
CA ASP A 92 7.64 -4.00 -4.20
C ASP A 92 8.46 -2.71 -4.02
N TYR A 93 7.80 -1.55 -4.07
CA TYR A 93 8.42 -0.25 -3.80
C TYR A 93 8.91 -0.14 -2.34
N ALA A 94 8.10 -0.58 -1.37
CA ALA A 94 8.49 -0.57 0.03
C ALA A 94 9.72 -1.46 0.30
N LYS A 95 9.76 -2.66 -0.29
CA LYS A 95 10.90 -3.59 -0.21
C LYS A 95 12.18 -2.97 -0.73
N ASP A 96 12.13 -2.30 -1.87
CA ASP A 96 13.32 -1.67 -2.45
C ASP A 96 13.84 -0.51 -1.60
N MET A 97 12.94 0.31 -1.04
CA MET A 97 13.31 1.39 -0.10
C MET A 97 13.95 0.85 1.20
N LEU A 98 13.60 -0.36 1.61
CA LEU A 98 14.06 -0.99 2.85
C LEU A 98 15.30 -1.86 2.67
N ARG A 99 15.48 -2.49 1.50
CA ARG A 99 16.73 -3.19 1.13
C ARG A 99 17.94 -2.27 1.24
N ALA A 100 17.76 -0.98 1.00
CA ALA A 100 18.80 0.03 1.20
C ALA A 100 19.18 0.28 2.69
N GLN A 101 18.44 -0.26 3.66
CA GLN A 101 18.52 0.16 5.07
C GLN A 101 18.78 -0.96 6.09
N LEU A 102 18.87 -2.25 5.72
CA LEU A 102 18.81 -3.36 6.68
C LEU A 102 20.11 -4.20 6.84
N PRO A 103 20.65 -4.33 8.07
CA PRO A 103 21.51 -5.44 8.49
C PRO A 103 20.70 -6.60 9.14
N SER A 104 21.26 -7.82 9.15
CA SER A 104 20.61 -9.08 9.57
C SER A 104 20.36 -9.18 11.08
N GLN A 105 19.16 -9.62 11.48
CA GLN A 105 18.76 -9.74 12.90
C GLN A 105 17.96 -11.02 13.17
N GLU A 106 18.60 -12.04 13.75
CA GLU A 106 18.05 -13.37 14.01
C GLU A 106 16.97 -13.40 15.13
N ALA A 107 17.07 -12.55 16.16
CA ALA A 107 16.06 -12.46 17.23
C ALA A 107 14.67 -12.00 16.72
N LYS A 108 14.60 -11.34 15.56
CA LYS A 108 13.34 -10.92 14.94
C LYS A 108 12.58 -12.10 14.32
N VAL A 109 13.24 -13.23 14.02
CA VAL A 109 12.66 -14.36 13.28
C VAL A 109 11.58 -15.09 14.09
N PHE A 110 11.80 -15.33 15.39
CA PHE A 110 10.82 -16.03 16.22
C PHE A 110 9.55 -15.20 16.44
N ALA A 111 9.71 -13.92 16.77
CA ALA A 111 8.60 -13.00 16.95
C ALA A 111 7.83 -12.76 15.62
N ALA A 112 8.55 -12.71 14.49
CA ALA A 112 7.97 -12.68 13.15
C ALA A 112 7.09 -13.91 12.88
N ARG A 113 7.62 -15.12 13.09
CA ARG A 113 6.87 -16.37 12.90
C ARG A 113 5.58 -16.42 13.71
N ARG A 114 5.63 -16.02 14.98
CA ARG A 114 4.44 -16.00 15.86
C ARG A 114 3.36 -15.04 15.34
N ILE A 115 3.76 -13.85 14.89
CA ILE A 115 2.83 -12.85 14.36
C ILE A 115 2.22 -13.35 13.04
N LEU A 116 3.02 -13.88 12.13
CA LEU A 116 2.54 -14.46 10.87
C LEU A 116 1.55 -15.60 11.10
N GLY A 117 1.84 -16.50 12.05
CA GLY A 117 0.91 -17.58 12.43
C GLY A 117 -0.45 -17.04 12.89
N ALA A 118 -0.45 -16.02 13.75
CA ALA A 118 -1.69 -15.39 14.22
C ALA A 118 -2.48 -14.71 13.09
N ILE A 119 -1.78 -14.02 12.17
CA ILE A 119 -2.40 -13.39 11.00
C ILE A 119 -3.10 -14.43 10.12
N HIS A 120 -2.40 -15.51 9.77
CA HIS A 120 -2.94 -16.59 8.94
C HIS A 120 -4.15 -17.25 9.59
N HIS A 121 -4.09 -17.49 10.90
CA HIS A 121 -5.18 -18.09 11.66
C HIS A 121 -6.44 -17.22 11.62
N LEU A 122 -6.35 -15.96 12.05
CA LEU A 122 -7.50 -15.03 12.09
C LEU A 122 -8.12 -14.79 10.71
N ARG A 123 -7.28 -14.63 9.68
CA ARG A 123 -7.78 -14.47 8.30
C ARG A 123 -8.58 -15.70 7.85
N ARG A 124 -8.08 -16.90 8.16
CA ARG A 124 -8.75 -18.15 7.81
C ARG A 124 -10.06 -18.30 8.58
N GLU A 125 -10.06 -17.92 9.85
CA GLU A 125 -11.24 -17.93 10.71
C GLU A 125 -12.34 -17.02 10.16
N ILE A 126 -12.06 -15.73 9.93
CA ILE A 126 -13.03 -14.77 9.37
C ILE A 126 -13.54 -15.26 8.00
N ARG A 127 -12.66 -15.79 7.14
CA ARG A 127 -13.06 -16.30 5.83
C ARG A 127 -13.99 -17.52 5.93
N ALA A 128 -13.83 -18.35 6.95
CA ALA A 128 -14.65 -19.54 7.15
C ALA A 128 -16.04 -19.22 7.71
N ARG A 129 -16.27 -18.01 8.25
CA ARG A 129 -17.56 -17.60 8.80
C ARG A 129 -18.59 -17.34 7.69
N PRO A 130 -19.78 -17.98 7.75
CA PRO A 130 -20.87 -17.75 6.81
C PRO A 130 -21.36 -16.30 6.79
N GLU A 131 -21.40 -15.65 7.97
CA GLU A 131 -21.98 -14.33 8.23
C GLU A 131 -21.09 -13.19 7.74
N ALA A 132 -19.80 -13.45 7.54
CA ALA A 132 -18.87 -12.47 7.01
C ALA A 132 -19.25 -12.09 5.57
N ASP A 133 -19.67 -10.85 5.35
CA ASP A 133 -19.97 -10.36 4.02
C ASP A 133 -18.70 -10.19 3.16
N ALA A 134 -18.89 -9.83 1.88
CA ALA A 134 -17.78 -9.65 0.95
C ALA A 134 -16.82 -8.54 1.40
N GLN A 135 -17.33 -7.47 2.00
CA GLN A 135 -16.54 -6.33 2.47
C GLN A 135 -15.65 -6.73 3.66
N THR A 136 -16.21 -7.47 4.61
CA THR A 136 -15.50 -8.01 5.77
C THR A 136 -14.36 -8.91 5.36
N ARG A 137 -14.60 -9.79 4.39
CA ARG A 137 -13.56 -10.67 3.84
C ARG A 137 -12.46 -9.86 3.14
N ALA A 138 -12.81 -8.78 2.45
CA ALA A 138 -11.84 -7.87 1.85
C ALA A 138 -11.03 -7.11 2.91
N ASP A 139 -11.66 -6.57 3.95
CA ASP A 139 -11.02 -5.87 5.05
C ASP A 139 -10.07 -6.80 5.83
N ALA A 140 -10.49 -8.04 6.10
CA ALA A 140 -9.66 -9.05 6.74
C ALA A 140 -8.43 -9.40 5.89
N LEU A 141 -8.61 -9.54 4.57
CA LEU A 141 -7.51 -9.77 3.65
C LEU A 141 -6.54 -8.58 3.64
N HIS A 142 -7.05 -7.35 3.64
CA HIS A 142 -6.25 -6.13 3.67
C HIS A 142 -5.44 -6.00 4.96
N LEU A 143 -6.08 -6.13 6.13
CA LEU A 143 -5.42 -6.05 7.44
C LEU A 143 -4.38 -7.17 7.61
N ALA A 144 -4.70 -8.39 7.18
CA ALA A 144 -3.78 -9.51 7.20
C ALA A 144 -2.56 -9.25 6.30
N GLY A 145 -2.79 -8.73 5.09
CA GLY A 145 -1.74 -8.29 4.17
C GLY A 145 -0.81 -7.30 4.85
N ARG A 146 -1.34 -6.19 5.38
CA ARG A 146 -0.54 -5.14 6.04
C ARG A 146 0.24 -5.64 7.24
N ALA A 147 -0.37 -6.50 8.05
CA ALA A 147 0.30 -7.09 9.20
C ALA A 147 1.47 -8.00 8.76
N ALA A 148 1.27 -8.84 7.74
CA ALA A 148 2.30 -9.75 7.23
C ALA A 148 3.44 -8.97 6.58
N MET A 149 3.11 -7.95 5.78
CA MET A 149 4.06 -7.02 5.18
C MET A 149 4.93 -6.34 6.24
N ALA A 150 4.32 -5.82 7.31
CA ALA A 150 5.07 -5.21 8.41
C ALA A 150 6.04 -6.19 9.11
N VAL A 151 5.73 -7.49 9.12
CA VAL A 151 6.65 -8.53 9.61
C VAL A 151 7.82 -8.72 8.65
N GLU A 152 7.56 -8.85 7.35
CA GLU A 152 8.58 -9.10 6.31
C GLU A 152 9.63 -7.97 6.27
N ILE A 153 9.25 -6.73 6.57
CA ILE A 153 10.18 -5.59 6.67
C ILE A 153 10.88 -5.47 8.04
N GLY A 154 10.65 -6.42 8.95
CA GLY A 154 11.27 -6.43 10.29
C GLY A 154 10.68 -5.43 11.29
N HIS A 155 9.50 -4.86 11.00
CA HIS A 155 8.83 -3.88 11.84
C HIS A 155 7.65 -4.48 12.63
N LEU A 156 8.02 -5.27 13.63
CA LEU A 156 7.08 -6.04 14.45
C LEU A 156 6.05 -5.19 15.21
N GLY A 157 6.36 -3.91 15.49
CA GLY A 157 5.42 -2.98 16.12
C GLY A 157 4.20 -2.65 15.25
N ALA A 158 4.44 -2.32 13.98
CA ALA A 158 3.37 -2.06 13.01
C ALA A 158 2.58 -3.35 12.73
N ALA A 159 3.27 -4.49 12.62
CA ALA A 159 2.61 -5.79 12.45
C ALA A 159 1.63 -6.11 13.58
N ARG A 160 2.02 -5.82 14.84
CA ARG A 160 1.13 -5.98 16.01
C ARG A 160 -0.06 -5.04 15.98
N LYS A 161 0.12 -3.80 15.49
CA LYS A 161 -0.97 -2.82 15.37
C LYS A 161 -2.04 -3.31 14.38
N GLU A 162 -1.64 -3.77 13.21
CA GLU A 162 -2.57 -4.31 12.21
C GLU A 162 -3.17 -5.65 12.68
N LEU A 163 -2.39 -6.51 13.33
CA LEU A 163 -2.90 -7.72 13.97
C LEU A 163 -3.97 -7.41 15.03
N LYS A 164 -3.81 -6.34 15.81
CA LYS A 164 -4.83 -5.89 16.79
C LYS A 164 -6.13 -5.49 16.10
N ARG A 165 -6.05 -4.79 14.96
CA ARG A 165 -7.22 -4.44 14.15
C ARG A 165 -7.89 -5.66 13.53
N LEU A 166 -7.10 -6.62 13.05
CA LEU A 166 -7.61 -7.88 12.51
C LEU A 166 -8.33 -8.71 13.60
N ARG A 167 -7.81 -8.71 14.83
CA ARG A 167 -8.49 -9.32 15.99
C ARG A 167 -9.81 -8.63 16.30
N ALA A 168 -9.82 -7.31 16.38
CA ALA A 168 -11.06 -6.56 16.60
C ALA A 168 -12.09 -6.81 15.49
N LEU A 169 -11.64 -7.01 14.24
CA LEU A 169 -12.51 -7.42 13.16
C LEU A 169 -13.09 -8.82 13.41
N ALA A 170 -12.30 -9.80 13.85
CA ALA A 170 -12.77 -11.15 14.17
C ALA A 170 -13.72 -11.18 15.38
N GLU A 171 -13.44 -10.39 16.42
CA GLU A 171 -14.23 -10.29 17.66
C GLU A 171 -15.64 -9.78 17.38
N ARG A 172 -15.80 -8.79 16.48
CA ARG A 172 -17.12 -8.26 16.10
C ARG A 172 -18.08 -9.32 15.56
N TYR A 173 -17.57 -10.37 14.92
CA TYR A 173 -18.41 -11.45 14.40
C TYR A 173 -18.55 -12.62 15.38
N ALA A 174 -17.82 -12.61 16.50
CA ALA A 174 -17.94 -13.64 17.53
C ALA A 174 -19.06 -13.31 18.53
N GLU A 175 -19.36 -12.02 18.70
CA GLU A 175 -20.45 -11.55 19.57
C GLU A 175 -21.85 -11.67 18.92
N ASP A 176 -21.92 -11.83 17.59
CA ASP A 176 -23.18 -12.03 16.84
C ASP A 176 -23.74 -13.47 16.94
N GLU A 177 -23.03 -14.43 17.56
CA GLU A 177 -23.50 -15.81 17.79
C GLU A 177 -24.25 -16.01 19.12
N ASP A 178 -24.25 -15.02 20.02
CA ASP A 178 -24.88 -15.09 21.36
C ASP A 178 -26.23 -14.31 21.48
N GLY A 179 -26.86 -13.94 20.36
CA GLY A 179 -28.11 -13.17 20.28
C GLY A 179 -29.34 -13.95 19.84
#